data_AF-A0A0P0V8A0-F1
#
_entry.id   AF-A0A0P0V8A0-F1
#
_cell.length_a   1.000
_cell.length_b   1.000
_cell.length_c   1.000
_cell.angle_alpha   90.00
_cell.angle_beta   90.00
_cell.angle_gamma   90.00
#
_symmetry.space_group_name_H-M   'P 1'
#
loop_
_entity.id
_entity.type
_entity.pdbx_description
1 polymer ?
#
loop_
_entity_poly.entity_id
_entity_poly.type
_entity_poly.pdbx_seq_one_letter_code
_entity_poly.pdbx_strand_id
1 'polypeptide(L)'
;MPLDGIISTIQQFRLLGVTPERKLCFIDAANSSGYVGLASMVFETTGDDMCGGAGEWVRKGGIGQLRRQFKIKSADASKLRWFCEKSCTLLFTLGKGSSPWTFALNLGTKKIEKLTTGVDCNWWRNFVGYEMDAAAYLMSIARR
;
A
#
# COMPACT_ATOMS: atom_id res chain seq x y z
N MET A 1 19.51 -13.92 -12.64
CA MET A 1 18.53 -13.67 -11.55
C MET A 1 19.32 -13.07 -10.40
N PRO A 2 18.98 -11.90 -9.83
CA PRO A 2 19.67 -11.44 -8.62
C PRO A 2 19.50 -12.52 -7.55
N LEU A 3 20.62 -12.97 -6.98
CA LEU A 3 20.71 -14.22 -6.20
C LEU A 3 19.85 -14.23 -4.94
N ASP A 4 19.50 -13.05 -4.44
CA ASP A 4 18.50 -12.88 -3.40
C ASP A 4 17.57 -11.78 -3.89
N GLY A 5 16.26 -12.06 -3.97
CA GLY A 5 15.27 -11.07 -4.37
C GLY A 5 15.43 -9.73 -3.62
N ILE A 6 14.86 -8.66 -4.19
CA ILE A 6 14.93 -7.27 -3.74
C ILE A 6 15.37 -7.15 -2.28
N ILE A 7 16.54 -6.53 -2.08
CA ILE A 7 17.23 -6.39 -0.79
C ILE A 7 16.18 -6.14 0.32
N SER A 8 16.12 -7.05 1.29
CA SER A 8 15.07 -7.10 2.32
C SER A 8 15.00 -5.86 3.22
N THR A 9 15.99 -4.97 3.10
CA THR A 9 16.08 -3.66 3.76
C THR A 9 15.28 -2.57 3.07
N ILE A 10 14.76 -2.77 1.85
CA ILE A 10 13.78 -1.82 1.31
C ILE A 10 12.59 -1.84 2.26
N GLN A 11 12.46 -0.75 3.00
CA GLN A 11 11.36 -0.48 3.89
C GLN A 11 10.10 -0.36 3.03
N GLN A 12 9.38 -1.47 2.88
CA GLN A 12 8.14 -1.56 2.11
C GLN A 12 6.96 -1.00 2.91
N PHE A 13 7.09 0.25 3.37
CA PHE A 13 6.02 0.97 4.06
C PHE A 13 5.12 1.72 3.10
N ARG A 14 5.52 1.86 1.84
CA ARG A 14 4.80 2.64 0.84
C ARG A 14 4.49 1.77 -0.37
N LEU A 15 3.24 1.84 -0.84
CA LEU A 15 2.83 1.31 -2.14
C LEU A 15 2.24 2.42 -2.99
N LEU A 16 2.60 2.44 -4.27
CA LEU A 16 1.96 3.26 -5.28
C LEU A 16 0.72 2.52 -5.82
N GLY A 17 -0.34 3.27 -6.09
CA GLY A 17 -1.54 2.77 -6.73
C GLY A 17 -2.37 3.88 -7.35
N VAL A 18 -3.59 3.55 -7.71
CA VAL A 18 -4.60 4.45 -8.24
C VAL A 18 -5.88 4.23 -7.44
N THR A 19 -6.56 5.31 -7.06
CA THR A 19 -7.84 5.24 -6.33
C THR A 19 -8.99 4.86 -7.28
N PRO A 20 -10.15 4.43 -6.78
CA PRO A 20 -11.34 4.20 -7.61
C PRO A 20 -11.73 5.41 -8.49
N GLU A 21 -11.40 6.63 -8.05
CA GLU A 21 -11.60 7.88 -8.78
C GLU A 21 -10.52 8.14 -9.86
N ARG A 22 -9.66 7.17 -10.13
CA ARG A 22 -8.57 7.23 -11.10
C ARG A 22 -7.51 8.29 -10.78
N LYS A 23 -7.23 8.52 -9.50
CA LYS A 23 -6.13 9.39 -9.08
C LYS A 23 -4.96 8.57 -8.60
N LEU A 24 -3.75 8.94 -9.00
CA LEU A 24 -2.52 8.32 -8.48
C LEU A 24 -2.46 8.52 -6.96
N CYS A 25 -2.12 7.47 -6.21
CA CYS A 25 -2.05 7.51 -4.75
C CYS A 25 -0.88 6.72 -4.19
N PHE A 26 -0.37 7.15 -3.04
CA PHE A 26 0.48 6.35 -2.17
C PHE A 26 -0.33 5.88 -0.96
N ILE A 27 -0.14 4.61 -0.61
CA ILE A 27 -0.60 4.03 0.65
C ILE A 27 0.63 3.84 1.53
N ASP A 28 0.64 4.50 2.68
CA ASP A 28 1.71 4.44 3.66
C ASP A 28 1.28 3.67 4.91
N ALA A 29 2.10 2.71 5.34
CA ALA A 29 2.01 2.05 6.62
C ALA A 29 2.89 2.75 7.65
N ALA A 30 2.37 2.95 8.86
CA ALA A 30 3.09 3.57 9.95
C ALA A 30 2.71 2.91 11.29
N ASN A 31 3.56 3.11 12.29
CA ASN A 31 3.17 2.88 13.68
C ASN A 31 2.39 4.10 14.19
N SER A 32 1.11 3.91 14.49
CA SER A 32 0.24 4.90 15.11
C SER A 32 -0.09 4.43 16.53
N SER A 33 0.57 5.02 17.53
CA SER A 33 0.34 4.74 18.96
C SER A 33 0.46 3.26 19.35
N GLY A 34 1.42 2.54 18.76
CA GLY A 34 1.65 1.12 19.01
C GLY A 34 0.76 0.18 18.18
N TYR A 35 0.05 0.71 17.17
CA TYR A 35 -0.79 -0.07 16.26
C TYR A 35 -0.45 0.21 14.80
N VAL A 36 -0.81 -0.73 13.92
CA VAL A 36 -0.67 -0.54 12.47
C VAL A 36 -1.64 0.55 12.01
N GLY A 37 -1.10 1.63 11.48
CA GLY A 37 -1.86 2.71 10.83
C GLY A 37 -1.59 2.72 9.33
N LEU A 38 -2.62 3.04 8.55
CA LEU A 38 -2.50 3.29 7.12
C LEU A 38 -2.91 4.72 6.80
N ALA A 39 -2.17 5.38 5.93
CA ALA A 39 -2.48 6.71 5.40
C ALA A 39 -2.46 6.70 3.87
N SER A 40 -3.26 7.57 3.26
CA SER A 40 -3.23 7.78 1.82
C SER A 40 -2.80 9.20 1.47
N MET A 41 -1.96 9.31 0.45
CA MET A 41 -1.65 10.55 -0.26
C MET A 41 -2.13 10.40 -1.69
N VAL A 42 -2.85 11.37 -2.20
CA VAL A 42 -3.40 11.36 -3.56
C VAL A 42 -2.75 12.51 -4.33
N PHE A 43 -2.27 12.22 -5.51
CA PHE A 43 -1.72 13.22 -6.41
C PHE A 43 -2.87 14.06 -6.99
N GLU A 44 -2.79 15.37 -6.84
CA GLU A 44 -3.75 16.33 -7.38
C GLU A 44 -3.03 17.27 -8.34
N THR A 45 -3.60 17.44 -9.53
CA THR A 45 -3.10 18.39 -10.52
C THR A 45 -3.77 19.75 -10.28
N THR A 46 -2.98 20.81 -10.29
CA THR A 46 -3.49 22.19 -10.30
C THR A 46 -3.95 22.50 -11.73
N GLY A 47 -5.23 22.85 -11.87
CA GLY A 47 -5.97 22.76 -13.14
C GLY A 47 -5.65 23.78 -14.23
N ASP A 48 -4.63 24.63 -14.11
CA ASP A 48 -4.53 25.81 -14.97
C ASP A 48 -3.19 25.98 -15.72
N ASP A 49 -2.19 25.11 -15.53
CA ASP A 49 -0.91 25.29 -16.21
C ASP A 49 -0.76 24.35 -17.41
N MET A 50 -1.08 24.90 -18.60
CA MET A 50 -0.95 24.27 -19.92
C MET A 50 0.48 23.78 -20.23
N CYS A 51 1.47 24.11 -19.40
CA CYS A 51 2.86 23.69 -19.53
C CYS A 51 3.37 22.96 -18.28
N GLY A 52 2.88 21.73 -18.04
CA GLY A 52 3.50 20.85 -17.04
C GLY A 52 3.28 21.29 -15.59
N GLY A 53 2.06 21.75 -15.28
CA GLY A 53 1.67 22.17 -13.94
C GLY A 53 2.13 21.21 -12.86
N ALA A 54 2.79 21.77 -11.84
CA ALA A 54 3.24 21.02 -10.68
C ALA A 54 2.02 20.44 -9.96
N GLY A 55 1.79 19.13 -10.12
CA GLY A 55 0.86 18.43 -9.26
C GLY A 55 1.47 18.23 -7.87
N GLU A 56 0.62 18.22 -6.85
CA GLU A 56 1.03 18.06 -5.46
C GLU A 56 0.44 16.80 -4.84
N TRP A 57 1.18 16.23 -3.89
CA TRP A 57 0.72 15.08 -3.13
C TRP A 57 -0.10 15.56 -1.93
N VAL A 58 -1.42 15.40 -2.01
CA VAL A 58 -2.34 15.82 -0.95
C VAL A 58 -2.69 14.64 -0.05
N ARG A 59 -2.47 14.81 1.26
CA ARG A 59 -2.86 13.80 2.25
C ARG A 59 -4.39 13.79 2.39
N LYS A 60 -5.04 12.70 1.96
CA LYS A 60 -6.51 12.53 2.10
C LYS A 60 -6.95 12.03 3.47
N GLY A 61 -6.01 11.60 4.31
CA GLY A 61 -6.26 11.18 5.69
C GLY A 61 -5.82 9.74 5.96
N GLY A 62 -6.03 9.28 7.20
CA GLY A 62 -5.82 7.87 7.54
C GLY A 62 -6.88 7.00 6.87
N ILE A 63 -6.50 5.81 6.36
CA ILE A 63 -7.43 4.86 5.71
C ILE A 63 -8.34 4.15 6.75
N GLY A 64 -8.68 4.87 7.81
CA GLY A 64 -9.01 4.32 9.11
C GLY A 64 -7.75 3.73 9.75
N GLN A 65 -7.47 4.08 11.01
CA GLN A 65 -6.73 3.14 11.83
C GLN A 65 -7.44 1.79 11.67
N LEU A 66 -6.72 0.72 11.29
CA LEU A 66 -7.23 -0.64 11.35
C LEU A 66 -7.57 -0.86 12.83
N ARG A 67 -8.80 -0.51 13.23
CA ARG A 67 -9.23 -0.03 14.55
C ARG A 67 -8.50 -0.69 15.73
N ARG A 68 -7.28 -0.24 16.05
CA ARG A 68 -6.41 -0.87 17.06
C ARG A 68 -6.35 -2.41 16.96
N GLN A 69 -6.53 -2.97 15.76
CA GLN A 69 -6.68 -4.41 15.56
C GLN A 69 -5.33 -5.13 15.67
N PHE A 70 -4.25 -4.47 15.24
CA PHE A 70 -2.92 -5.05 15.21
C PHE A 70 -1.93 -4.21 15.98
N LYS A 71 -1.53 -4.72 17.14
CA LYS A 71 -0.49 -4.11 17.98
C LYS A 71 0.88 -4.41 17.39
N ILE A 72 1.69 -3.37 17.18
CA ILE A 72 3.07 -3.47 16.68
C ILE A 72 4.01 -2.66 17.55
N LYS A 73 5.22 -3.19 17.79
CA LYS A 73 6.26 -2.48 18.54
C LYS A 73 6.91 -1.38 17.69
N SER A 74 6.98 -1.57 16.39
CA SER A 74 7.75 -0.75 15.46
C SER A 74 7.18 -0.89 14.04
N ALA A 75 7.35 0.14 13.22
CA ALA A 75 6.79 0.17 11.86
C ALA A 75 7.40 -0.93 10.97
N ASP A 76 8.66 -1.32 11.19
CA ASP A 76 9.35 -2.42 10.48
C ASP A 76 8.69 -3.79 10.63
N ALA A 77 7.79 -3.94 11.62
CA ALA A 77 6.99 -5.15 11.79
C ALA A 77 5.84 -5.24 10.77
N SER A 78 5.50 -4.17 10.06
CA SER A 78 4.50 -4.17 8.99
C SER A 78 5.17 -3.94 7.64
N LYS A 79 4.88 -4.77 6.65
CA LYS A 79 5.34 -4.56 5.26
C LYS A 79 4.15 -4.62 4.32
N LEU A 80 3.95 -3.57 3.55
CA LEU A 80 3.00 -3.55 2.45
C LEU A 80 3.56 -4.36 1.29
N ARG A 81 2.73 -5.17 0.65
CA ARG A 81 3.16 -6.13 -0.36
C ARG A 81 2.54 -5.82 -1.72
N TRP A 82 1.23 -5.80 -1.77
CA TRP A 82 0.53 -5.69 -3.04
C TRP A 82 -0.72 -4.86 -2.88
N PHE A 83 -1.04 -4.03 -3.87
CA PHE A 83 -2.34 -3.38 -3.94
C PHE A 83 -3.02 -3.77 -5.26
N CYS A 84 -4.31 -4.09 -5.21
CA CYS A 84 -5.10 -4.42 -6.38
C CYS A 84 -6.14 -3.32 -6.57
N GLU A 85 -6.03 -2.52 -7.62
CA GLU A 85 -6.96 -1.44 -7.93
C GLU A 85 -8.39 -1.96 -8.05
N LYS A 86 -8.58 -2.96 -8.92
CA LYS A 86 -9.89 -3.48 -9.29
C LYS A 86 -10.65 -4.08 -8.12
N SER A 87 -9.95 -4.84 -7.27
CA SER A 87 -10.55 -5.45 -6.07
C SER A 87 -10.46 -4.56 -4.83
N CYS A 88 -9.81 -3.39 -4.92
CA CYS A 88 -9.48 -2.51 -3.79
C CYS A 88 -8.81 -3.26 -2.63
N THR A 89 -7.98 -4.27 -2.92
CA THR A 89 -7.39 -5.15 -1.90
C THR A 89 -5.91 -4.84 -1.69
N LEU A 90 -5.55 -4.55 -0.44
CA LEU A 90 -4.18 -4.36 0.02
C LEU A 90 -3.70 -5.62 0.75
N LEU A 91 -2.64 -6.24 0.24
CA LEU A 91 -1.93 -7.31 0.92
C LEU A 91 -0.79 -6.73 1.75
N PHE A 92 -0.70 -7.18 2.99
CA PHE A 92 0.37 -6.79 3.90
C PHE A 92 0.75 -7.92 4.84
N THR A 93 1.99 -7.87 5.34
CA THR A 93 2.50 -8.84 6.31
C THR A 93 2.77 -8.16 7.65
N LEU A 94 2.46 -8.85 8.74
CA LEU A 94 2.76 -8.42 10.12
C LEU A 94 3.65 -9.43 10.84
N GLY A 95 4.68 -8.93 11.52
CA GLY A 95 5.64 -9.71 12.29
C GLY A 95 7.08 -9.55 11.82
N LYS A 96 8.01 -10.02 12.65
CA LYS A 96 9.46 -10.00 12.38
C LYS A 96 9.98 -11.44 12.46
N GLY A 97 10.78 -11.86 11.48
CA GLY A 97 11.39 -13.21 11.45
C GLY A 97 10.71 -14.18 10.49
N SER A 98 10.75 -15.46 10.84
CA SER A 98 10.40 -16.62 9.99
C SER A 98 8.90 -16.89 9.83
N SER A 99 8.04 -16.27 10.65
CA SER A 99 6.60 -16.57 10.64
C SER A 99 5.72 -15.31 10.66
N PRO A 100 5.91 -14.32 9.78
CA PRO A 100 4.99 -13.20 9.69
C PRO A 100 3.62 -13.68 9.22
N TRP A 101 2.56 -13.05 9.69
CA TRP A 101 1.19 -13.31 9.23
C TRP A 101 0.86 -12.45 8.02
N THR A 102 0.13 -13.01 7.06
CA THR A 102 -0.30 -12.30 5.86
C THR A 102 -1.79 -11.99 5.93
N PHE A 103 -2.14 -10.76 5.57
CA PHE A 103 -3.50 -10.24 5.61
C PHE A 103 -3.87 -9.60 4.29
N ALA A 104 -5.15 -9.71 3.94
CA ALA A 104 -5.80 -8.91 2.92
C ALA A 104 -6.71 -7.89 3.59
N LEU A 105 -6.53 -6.61 3.28
CA LEU A 105 -7.44 -5.54 3.66
C LEU A 105 -8.15 -5.05 2.39
N ASN A 106 -9.47 -5.14 2.37
CA ASN A 106 -10.24 -4.46 1.34
C ASN A 106 -10.47 -3.00 1.77
N LEU A 107 -9.95 -2.03 1.03
CA LEU A 107 -9.98 -0.60 1.38
C LEU A 107 -11.38 0.00 1.28
N GLY A 108 -12.23 -0.52 0.39
CA GLY A 108 -13.62 -0.05 0.23
C GLY A 108 -14.52 -0.49 1.39
N THR A 109 -14.48 -1.78 1.72
CA THR A 109 -15.31 -2.36 2.79
C THR A 109 -14.67 -2.29 4.19
N LYS A 110 -13.37 -1.97 4.26
CA LYS A 110 -12.54 -1.97 5.48
C LYS A 110 -12.49 -3.32 6.20
N LYS A 111 -12.79 -4.41 5.49
CA LYS A 111 -12.72 -5.77 6.01
C LYS A 111 -11.30 -6.30 5.89
N ILE A 112 -10.85 -7.00 6.94
CA ILE A 112 -9.56 -7.66 6.98
C ILE A 112 -9.77 -9.15 7.04
N GLU A 113 -9.06 -9.87 6.18
CA GLU A 113 -9.01 -11.31 6.13
C GLU A 113 -7.58 -11.78 6.38
N LYS A 114 -7.44 -12.85 7.16
CA LYS A 114 -6.16 -13.51 7.40
C LYS A 114 -5.99 -14.62 6.36
N LEU A 115 -4.96 -14.51 5.52
CA LEU A 115 -4.78 -15.42 4.37
C LEU A 115 -3.99 -16.69 4.72
N THR A 116 -3.08 -16.64 5.70
CA THR A 116 -2.25 -17.80 6.05
C THR A 116 -1.71 -17.73 7.48
N THR A 117 -1.58 -18.90 8.11
CA THR A 117 -0.86 -19.14 9.36
C THR A 117 0.28 -20.12 9.12
N GLY A 118 1.52 -19.69 9.32
CA GLY A 118 2.63 -20.62 9.61
C GLY A 118 3.32 -21.28 8.42
N VAL A 119 2.88 -21.09 7.18
CA VAL A 119 3.71 -21.43 6.02
C VAL A 119 4.77 -20.35 5.88
N ASP A 120 6.04 -20.76 5.75
CA ASP A 120 7.22 -19.91 5.68
C ASP A 120 6.94 -18.67 4.80
N CYS A 121 6.58 -17.54 5.43
CA CYS A 121 6.08 -16.38 4.68
C CYS A 121 7.20 -15.67 3.91
N ASN A 122 8.40 -16.24 3.93
CA ASN A 122 9.48 -15.99 2.98
C ASN A 122 9.04 -16.04 1.51
N TRP A 123 7.96 -16.76 1.16
CA TRP A 123 7.42 -16.79 -0.20
C TRP A 123 6.82 -15.44 -0.62
N TRP A 124 6.26 -14.70 0.35
CA TRP A 124 5.69 -13.38 0.13
C TRP A 124 6.74 -12.26 0.16
N ARG A 125 8.01 -12.58 0.49
CA ARG A 125 9.07 -11.55 0.58
C ARG A 125 9.29 -10.84 -0.76
N ASN A 126 9.14 -11.58 -1.85
CA ASN A 126 9.30 -11.11 -3.21
C ASN A 126 7.98 -10.63 -3.84
N PHE A 127 6.85 -10.82 -3.16
CA PHE A 127 5.55 -10.42 -3.66
C PHE A 127 5.37 -8.92 -3.40
N VAL A 128 5.90 -8.12 -4.32
CA VAL A 128 5.85 -6.65 -4.29
C VAL A 128 5.36 -6.16 -5.63
N GLY A 129 4.32 -5.34 -5.63
CA GLY A 129 3.81 -4.74 -6.86
C GLY A 129 2.37 -4.26 -6.74
N TYR A 130 1.73 -4.06 -7.87
CA TYR A 130 0.43 -3.45 -7.95
C TYR A 130 -0.29 -3.93 -9.21
N GLU A 131 -1.56 -4.32 -9.07
CA GLU A 131 -2.44 -4.53 -10.21
C GLU A 131 -3.09 -3.19 -10.57
N MET A 132 -2.57 -2.57 -11.64
CA MET A 132 -3.04 -1.31 -12.20
C MET A 132 -3.95 -1.57 -13.39
N ASP A 133 -5.07 -0.87 -13.49
CA ASP A 133 -5.74 -0.69 -14.77
C ASP A 133 -4.90 0.30 -15.60
N ALA A 134 -4.19 -0.23 -16.60
CA ALA A 134 -3.31 0.57 -17.45
C ALA A 134 -4.04 1.75 -18.13
N ALA A 135 -5.31 1.57 -18.50
CA ALA A 135 -6.10 2.64 -19.09
C ALA A 135 -6.45 3.70 -18.03
N ALA A 136 -6.83 3.28 -16.81
CA ALA A 136 -7.06 4.20 -15.70
C ALA A 136 -5.81 5.01 -15.35
N TYR A 137 -4.64 4.35 -15.31
CA TYR A 137 -3.36 5.01 -15.08
C TYR A 137 -3.03 6.04 -16.16
N LEU A 138 -3.07 5.64 -17.43
CA LEU A 138 -2.81 6.55 -18.53
C LEU A 138 -3.79 7.73 -18.50
N MET A 139 -5.08 7.49 -18.24
CA MET A 139 -6.07 8.56 -18.06
C MET A 139 -5.76 9.49 -16.87
N SER A 140 -5.22 8.97 -15.77
CA SER A 140 -4.88 9.75 -14.58
C SER A 140 -3.77 10.78 -14.83
N ILE A 141 -2.83 10.46 -15.72
CA ILE A 141 -1.72 11.35 -16.11
C ILE A 141 -1.99 12.10 -17.43
N ALA A 142 -2.95 11.63 -18.23
CA ALA A 142 -3.32 12.22 -19.51
C ALA A 142 -4.46 13.24 -19.41
N ARG A 143 -5.18 13.34 -18.28
CA ARG A 143 -6.02 14.50 -17.97
C ARG A 143 -5.13 15.74 -17.84
N ARG A 144 -4.81 16.27 -19.02
CA ARG A 144 -4.24 17.57 -19.32
C ARG A 144 -5.39 18.52 -19.55
#